data_AF-A0A8C4QD30-F1
#
_entry.id   AF-A0A8C4QD30-F1
#
_cell.length_a   1.000
_cell.length_b   1.000
_cell.length_c   1.000
_cell.angle_alpha   90.00
_cell.angle_beta   90.00
_cell.angle_gamma   90.00
#
_symmetry.space_group_name_H-M   'P 1'
#
loop_
_entity.id
_entity.type
_entity.pdbx_description
1 polymer ?
#
loop_
_entity_poly.entity_id
_entity_poly.type
_entity_poly.pdbx_seq_one_letter_code
_entity_poly.pdbx_strand_id
1 'polypeptide(L)'
;MSVDEEEPSFFEMVVPGLHGKHLGMNWTLRGLGLYSTNYSTSGEPGVASIVECERERGTSLPMLRSLYSELHAIFVSLQKEVLQDKTHRATLVAFSRNYRSVMRGCMEEIQNVLSSNQNHQSENGLAKQISQLSALELIWHLCEVLFLESLQSEVFGGYFIESSTNYYT
;
A
#
# COMPACT_ATOMS: atom_id res chain seq x y z
N MET A 1 2.28 21.37 -25.88
CA MET A 1 2.15 20.12 -25.12
C MET A 1 2.76 20.40 -23.77
N SER A 2 1.98 21.10 -22.92
CA SER A 2 2.37 21.46 -21.57
C SER A 2 2.28 20.21 -20.71
N VAL A 3 3.40 19.85 -20.11
CA VAL A 3 3.49 18.80 -19.11
C VAL A 3 2.83 19.39 -17.87
N ASP A 4 1.61 18.95 -17.55
CA ASP A 4 0.99 19.23 -16.27
C ASP A 4 1.83 18.53 -15.20
N GLU A 5 2.61 19.32 -14.46
CA GLU A 5 3.26 18.88 -13.23
C GLU A 5 2.15 18.52 -12.23
N GLU A 6 2.01 17.24 -11.90
CA GLU A 6 1.20 16.79 -10.78
C GLU A 6 1.73 17.44 -9.50
N GLU A 7 1.03 18.49 -9.05
CA GLU A 7 1.16 19.06 -7.72
C GLU A 7 1.10 17.91 -6.69
N PRO A 8 2.08 17.81 -5.78
CA PRO A 8 2.00 16.82 -4.70
C PRO A 8 0.70 17.07 -3.94
N SER A 9 -0.13 16.04 -3.81
CA SER A 9 -1.41 16.13 -3.09
C SER A 9 -1.15 16.43 -1.61
N PHE A 10 -0.93 17.71 -1.29
CA PHE A 10 -0.85 18.19 0.07
C PHE A 10 -2.26 18.06 0.65
N PHE A 11 -2.42 17.14 1.60
CA PHE A 11 -3.61 17.09 2.43
C PHE A 11 -3.55 18.28 3.38
N GLU A 12 -4.23 19.36 3.00
CA GLU A 12 -4.41 20.52 3.86
C GLU A 12 -5.46 20.19 4.92
N MET A 13 -4.99 19.94 6.15
CA MET A 13 -5.87 19.71 7.29
C MET A 13 -6.09 21.03 8.02
N VAL A 14 -7.30 21.58 7.89
CA VAL A 14 -7.71 22.76 8.66
C VAL A 14 -7.96 22.33 10.11
N VAL A 15 -7.09 22.75 11.02
CA VAL A 15 -7.28 22.48 12.46
C VAL A 15 -8.13 23.60 13.07
N PRO A 16 -9.38 23.33 13.51
CA PRO A 16 -10.28 24.35 14.02
C PRO A 16 -9.73 24.99 15.31
N GLY A 17 -9.88 26.32 15.44
CA GLY A 17 -9.53 27.07 16.67
C GLY A 17 -8.10 27.62 16.77
N LEU A 18 -7.26 27.44 15.75
CA LEU A 18 -5.82 27.81 15.78
C LEU A 18 -5.43 29.02 14.92
N HIS A 19 -6.40 29.86 14.51
CA HIS A 19 -6.11 31.03 13.67
C HIS A 19 -5.26 32.09 14.40
N GLY A 20 -4.10 32.43 13.81
CA GLY A 20 -3.31 33.61 14.19
C GLY A 20 -2.49 33.50 15.49
N LYS A 21 -2.25 32.29 16.03
CA LYS A 21 -1.46 32.08 17.25
C LYS A 21 -0.10 31.45 16.94
N HIS A 22 0.93 31.76 17.75
CA HIS A 22 2.17 30.99 17.73
C HIS A 22 1.90 29.58 18.27
N LEU A 23 2.38 28.56 17.55
CA LEU A 23 2.13 27.15 17.85
C LEU A 23 3.42 26.42 18.17
N GLY A 24 3.36 25.60 19.21
CA GLY A 24 4.32 24.55 19.48
C GLY A 24 3.82 23.24 18.92
N MET A 25 4.74 22.41 18.46
CA MET A 25 4.44 21.10 17.88
C MET A 25 5.32 20.06 18.54
N ASN A 26 4.74 18.92 18.92
CA ASN A 26 5.50 17.78 19.42
C ASN A 26 4.95 16.46 18.86
N TRP A 27 5.84 15.56 18.46
CA TRP A 27 5.45 14.20 18.12
C TRP A 27 5.19 13.41 19.40
N THR A 28 4.02 12.77 19.47
CA THR A 28 3.62 11.88 20.57
C THR A 28 3.48 10.45 20.03
N LEU A 29 3.40 9.48 20.94
CA LEU A 29 3.12 8.08 20.59
C LEU A 29 1.78 7.92 19.84
N ARG A 30 0.86 8.87 20.01
CA ARG A 30 -0.49 8.85 19.43
C ARG A 30 -0.61 9.69 18.16
N GLY A 31 0.31 10.61 17.89
CA GLY A 31 0.25 11.45 16.71
C GLY A 31 1.07 12.73 16.83
N LEU A 32 0.54 13.82 16.30
CA LEU A 32 1.15 15.14 16.37
C LEU A 32 0.36 15.98 17.38
N GLY A 33 0.99 16.33 18.49
CA GLY A 33 0.42 17.29 19.44
C GLY A 33 0.69 18.71 18.97
N LEU A 34 -0.36 19.52 18.82
CA LEU A 34 -0.28 20.96 18.64
C LEU A 34 -0.66 21.64 19.96
N TYR A 35 0.03 22.72 20.32
CA TYR A 35 -0.35 23.52 21.48
C TYR A 35 -0.07 24.99 21.24
N SER A 36 -0.92 25.86 21.81
CA SER A 36 -0.71 27.30 21.73
C SER A 36 0.51 27.72 22.56
N THR A 37 1.46 28.44 21.97
CA THR A 37 2.58 29.05 22.67
C THR A 37 2.27 30.53 22.88
N ASN A 38 1.60 30.86 23.98
CA ASN A 38 1.45 32.25 24.39
C ASN A 38 2.73 32.67 25.11
N TYR A 39 3.73 33.21 24.39
CA TYR A 39 4.85 33.89 25.04
C TYR A 39 4.39 35.30 25.42
N SER A 40 3.81 35.44 26.62
CA SER A 40 3.46 36.74 27.18
C SER A 40 4.60 37.25 28.06
N THR A 41 5.17 38.41 27.73
CA THR A 41 6.16 39.10 28.58
C THR A 41 5.52 39.70 29.83
N SER A 42 4.19 39.82 29.90
CA SER A 42 3.43 40.13 31.11
C SER A 42 2.89 38.83 31.70
N GLY A 43 3.36 38.44 32.88
CA GLY A 43 3.14 37.13 33.51
C GLY A 43 1.70 36.78 33.92
N GLU A 44 0.73 36.91 33.03
CA GLU A 44 -0.61 36.33 33.19
C GLU A 44 -0.64 34.91 32.62
N PRO A 45 -1.12 33.91 33.39
CA PRO A 45 -1.20 32.53 32.94
C PRO A 45 -2.29 32.38 31.87
N GLY A 46 -1.90 32.40 30.60
CA GLY A 46 -2.78 32.07 29.49
C GLY A 46 -3.18 30.59 29.51
N VAL A 47 -4.45 30.29 29.27
CA VAL A 47 -4.97 28.92 29.16
C VAL A 47 -4.31 28.24 27.96
N ALA A 48 -3.43 27.27 28.21
CA ALA A 48 -2.80 26.45 27.18
C ALA A 48 -3.82 25.43 26.66
N SER A 49 -4.34 25.65 25.46
CA SER A 49 -5.12 24.63 24.75
C SER A 49 -4.15 23.73 23.98
N ILE A 50 -4.15 22.45 24.35
CA ILE A 50 -3.46 21.38 23.62
C ILE A 50 -4.49 20.77 22.68
N VAL A 51 -4.21 20.80 21.38
CA VAL A 51 -4.98 20.13 20.35
C VAL A 51 -4.17 18.90 19.92
N GLU A 52 -4.66 17.72 20.27
CA GLU A 52 -4.07 16.49 19.75
C GLU A 52 -4.57 16.28 18.32
N CYS A 53 -3.69 16.51 17.36
CA CYS A 53 -3.93 16.07 15.99
C CYS A 53 -3.54 14.60 15.94
N GLU A 54 -4.56 13.74 16.02
CA GLU A 54 -4.39 12.40 15.53
C GLU A 54 -3.98 12.52 14.06
N ARG A 55 -2.74 12.10 13.73
CA ARG A 55 -2.36 11.88 12.32
C ARG A 55 -3.53 11.15 11.72
N GLU A 56 -4.12 11.66 10.63
CA GLU A 56 -5.27 11.09 9.95
C GLU A 56 -5.02 9.62 9.66
N ARG A 57 -5.19 8.83 10.71
CA ARG A 57 -5.22 7.40 10.72
C ARG A 57 -6.67 7.18 10.39
N GLY A 58 -7.00 7.40 9.13
CA GLY A 58 -7.96 6.53 8.46
C GLY A 58 -7.40 5.12 8.54
N THR A 59 -7.45 4.55 9.75
CA THR A 59 -7.32 3.15 10.11
C THR A 59 -6.10 2.46 9.51
N SER A 60 -5.05 2.26 10.32
CA SER A 60 -4.24 1.04 10.18
C SER A 60 -5.20 -0.11 10.44
N LEU A 61 -5.95 -0.51 9.40
CA LEU A 61 -6.90 -1.59 9.50
C LEU A 61 -6.10 -2.79 10.03
N PRO A 62 -6.61 -3.50 11.05
CA PRO A 62 -5.98 -4.75 11.48
C PRO A 62 -5.72 -5.69 10.29
N MET A 63 -6.59 -5.63 9.27
CA MET A 63 -6.45 -6.30 7.98
C MET A 63 -5.20 -5.89 7.20
N LEU A 64 -4.91 -4.60 7.04
CA LEU A 64 -3.69 -4.14 6.37
C LEU A 64 -2.43 -4.59 7.14
N ARG A 65 -2.48 -4.57 8.47
CA ARG A 65 -1.37 -5.08 9.28
C ARG A 65 -1.17 -6.59 9.09
N SER A 66 -2.26 -7.37 9.03
CA SER A 66 -2.19 -8.81 8.71
C SER A 66 -1.62 -9.03 7.32
N LEU A 67 -2.13 -8.29 6.32
CA LEU A 67 -1.64 -8.29 4.95
C LEU A 67 -0.12 -8.08 4.91
N TYR A 68 0.39 -7.00 5.50
CA TYR A 68 1.84 -6.75 5.50
C TYR A 68 2.62 -7.87 6.20
N SER A 69 2.10 -8.41 7.29
CA SER A 69 2.73 -9.53 8.00
C SER A 69 2.83 -10.78 7.12
N GLU A 70 1.74 -11.14 6.44
CA GLU A 70 1.67 -12.30 5.56
C GLU A 70 2.55 -12.12 4.32
N LEU A 71 2.47 -10.96 3.65
CA LEU A 71 3.32 -10.63 2.51
C LEU A 71 4.81 -10.61 2.89
N HIS A 72 5.14 -10.15 4.09
CA HIS A 72 6.50 -10.18 4.61
C HIS A 72 6.98 -11.61 4.87
N ALA A 73 6.13 -12.49 5.40
CA ALA A 73 6.48 -13.90 5.59
C ALA A 73 6.77 -14.60 4.25
N ILE A 74 6.00 -14.29 3.21
CA ILE A 74 6.23 -14.78 1.84
C ILE A 74 7.59 -14.26 1.33
N PHE A 75 7.88 -12.96 1.53
CA PHE A 75 9.15 -12.35 1.12
C PHE A 75 10.36 -13.05 1.75
N VAL A 76 10.33 -13.21 3.08
CA VAL A 76 11.42 -13.86 3.83
C VAL A 76 11.60 -15.31 3.39
N SER A 77 10.50 -16.01 3.07
CA SER A 77 10.57 -17.38 2.56
C SER A 77 11.22 -17.43 1.18
N LEU A 78 10.86 -16.51 0.28
CA LEU A 78 11.49 -16.38 -1.03
C LEU A 78 12.99 -16.05 -0.90
N GLN A 79 13.37 -15.14 -0.01
CA GLN A 79 14.78 -14.81 0.22
C GLN A 79 15.61 -16.04 0.60
N LYS A 80 15.07 -16.93 1.44
CA LYS A 80 15.75 -18.19 1.81
C LYS A 80 15.95 -19.11 0.61
N GLU A 81 14.97 -19.20 -0.28
CA GLU A 81 15.10 -20.00 -1.51
C GLU A 81 16.14 -19.42 -2.47
N VAL A 82 16.20 -18.08 -2.60
CA VAL A 82 17.21 -17.39 -3.42
C VAL A 82 18.62 -17.64 -2.88
N LEU A 83 18.79 -17.52 -1.56
CA LEU A 83 20.09 -17.76 -0.90
C LEU A 83 20.57 -19.21 -1.03
N GLN A 84 19.65 -20.16 -1.23
CA GLN A 84 19.96 -21.57 -1.44
C GLN A 84 20.15 -21.93 -2.93
N ASP A 85 20.09 -20.96 -3.83
CA ASP A 85 20.15 -21.13 -5.30
C ASP A 85 19.13 -22.15 -5.84
N LYS A 86 17.99 -22.30 -5.14
CA LYS A 86 16.90 -23.21 -5.52
C LYS A 86 15.79 -22.52 -6.30
N THR A 87 15.92 -21.22 -6.54
CA THR A 87 14.91 -20.41 -7.22
C THR A 87 14.93 -20.67 -8.71
N HIS A 88 14.07 -21.58 -9.12
CA HIS A 88 13.67 -21.75 -10.50
C HIS A 88 12.32 -21.06 -10.74
N ARG A 89 12.02 -20.78 -12.01
CA ARG A 89 10.83 -20.04 -12.42
C ARG A 89 9.52 -20.57 -11.82
N ALA A 90 9.34 -21.88 -11.73
CA ALA A 90 8.13 -22.47 -11.15
C ALA A 90 7.95 -22.07 -9.66
N THR A 91 9.04 -22.00 -8.90
CA THR A 91 9.04 -21.48 -7.53
C THR A 91 8.67 -20.00 -7.49
N LEU A 92 9.21 -19.17 -8.38
CA LEU A 92 8.86 -17.74 -8.46
C LEU A 92 7.37 -17.52 -8.78
N VAL A 93 6.82 -18.30 -9.72
CA VAL A 93 5.38 -18.27 -10.05
C VAL A 93 4.55 -18.71 -8.83
N ALA A 94 4.97 -19.74 -8.10
CA ALA A 94 4.27 -20.16 -6.88
C ALA A 94 4.27 -19.07 -5.81
N PHE A 95 5.40 -18.39 -5.58
CA PHE A 95 5.47 -17.24 -4.68
C PHE A 95 4.59 -16.07 -5.17
N SER A 96 4.62 -15.73 -6.47
CA SER A 96 3.77 -14.69 -7.05
C SER A 96 2.28 -14.96 -6.83
N ARG A 97 1.84 -16.20 -7.08
CA ARG A 97 0.45 -16.60 -6.83
C ARG A 97 0.07 -16.51 -5.35
N ASN A 98 0.99 -16.86 -4.45
CA ASN A 98 0.77 -16.76 -3.01
C ASN A 98 0.61 -15.28 -2.58
N TYR A 99 1.48 -14.38 -3.07
CA TYR A 99 1.34 -12.93 -2.87
C TYR A 99 -0.07 -12.43 -3.21
N ARG A 100 -0.59 -12.86 -4.37
CA ARG A 100 -1.90 -12.44 -4.87
C ARG A 100 -3.04 -13.01 -4.08
N SER A 101 -2.95 -14.28 -3.68
CA SER A 101 -3.95 -14.92 -2.83
C SER A 101 -4.12 -14.17 -1.51
N VAL A 102 -3.02 -13.71 -0.91
CA VAL A 102 -3.04 -12.92 0.33
C VAL A 102 -3.62 -11.51 0.10
N MET A 103 -3.22 -10.82 -0.99
CA MET A 103 -3.84 -9.53 -1.36
C MET A 103 -5.36 -9.68 -1.57
N ARG A 104 -5.79 -10.75 -2.23
CA ARG A 104 -7.19 -11.05 -2.50
C ARG A 104 -7.99 -11.32 -1.22
N GLY A 105 -7.45 -12.16 -0.33
CA GLY A 105 -8.07 -12.44 0.96
C GLY A 105 -8.24 -11.17 1.82
N CYS A 106 -7.25 -10.29 1.82
CA CYS A 106 -7.36 -9.01 2.53
C CYS A 106 -8.45 -8.10 1.93
N MET A 107 -8.52 -7.98 0.60
CA MET A 107 -9.58 -7.21 -0.06
C MET A 107 -10.98 -7.75 0.26
N GLU A 108 -11.15 -9.09 0.24
CA GLU A 108 -12.41 -9.75 0.62
C GLU A 108 -12.78 -9.48 2.08
N GLU A 109 -11.80 -9.50 3.00
CA GLU A 109 -12.02 -9.16 4.40
C GLU A 109 -12.48 -7.71 4.57
N ILE A 110 -11.86 -6.76 3.87
CA ILE A 110 -12.26 -5.35 3.87
C ILE A 110 -13.68 -5.19 3.31
N GLN A 111 -14.02 -5.90 2.23
CA GLN A 111 -15.36 -5.91 1.63
C GLN A 111 -16.42 -6.48 2.58
N ASN A 112 -16.09 -7.53 3.34
CA ASN A 112 -16.99 -8.11 4.34
C ASN A 112 -17.26 -7.13 5.48
N VAL A 113 -16.24 -6.39 5.92
CA VAL A 113 -16.39 -5.35 6.96
C VAL A 113 -17.21 -4.16 6.45
N LEU A 114 -17.02 -3.75 5.20
CA LEU A 114 -17.87 -2.75 4.53
C LEU A 114 -19.33 -3.20 4.49
N SER A 115 -19.59 -4.44 4.05
CA SER A 115 -20.94 -4.97 3.89
C SER A 115 -21.67 -5.16 5.23
N SER A 116 -20.93 -5.27 6.34
CA SER A 116 -21.49 -5.47 7.69
C SER A 116 -21.65 -4.19 8.49
N ASN A 117 -20.95 -3.10 8.15
CA ASN A 117 -21.03 -1.82 8.87
C ASN A 117 -21.88 -0.80 8.11
N GLN A 118 -23.04 -0.43 8.65
CA GLN A 118 -23.93 0.61 8.08
C GLN A 118 -23.45 2.06 8.34
N ASN A 119 -22.20 2.26 8.75
CA ASN A 119 -21.68 3.56 9.15
C ASN A 119 -21.01 4.27 7.96
N HIS A 120 -21.75 5.15 7.30
CA HIS A 120 -21.37 5.85 6.06
C HIS A 120 -20.03 6.62 6.10
N GLN A 121 -19.54 7.03 7.27
CA GLN A 121 -18.24 7.74 7.35
C GLN A 121 -17.03 6.81 7.23
N SER A 122 -17.16 5.54 7.61
CA SER A 122 -16.05 4.58 7.48
C SER A 122 -16.00 3.95 6.08
N GLU A 123 -17.10 3.99 5.33
CA GLU A 123 -17.22 3.38 4.00
C GLU A 123 -16.25 3.99 2.98
N ASN A 124 -16.13 5.33 2.96
CA ASN A 124 -15.29 6.04 1.99
C ASN A 124 -13.79 5.69 2.14
N GLY A 125 -13.31 5.54 3.37
CA GLY A 125 -11.91 5.18 3.63
C GLY A 125 -11.57 3.75 3.21
N LEU A 126 -12.45 2.80 3.53
CA LEU A 126 -12.29 1.39 3.17
C LEU A 126 -12.41 1.15 1.67
N ALA A 127 -13.34 1.84 0.99
CA ALA A 127 -13.47 1.79 -0.46
C ALA A 127 -12.21 2.29 -1.17
N LYS A 128 -11.59 3.38 -0.67
CA LYS A 128 -10.31 3.87 -1.17
C LYS A 128 -9.19 2.83 -1.01
N GLN A 129 -9.13 2.12 0.12
CA GLN A 129 -8.15 1.07 0.34
C GLN A 129 -8.32 -0.12 -0.63
N ILE A 130 -9.56 -0.55 -0.89
CA ILE A 130 -9.83 -1.59 -1.90
C ILE A 130 -9.35 -1.14 -3.28
N SER A 131 -9.63 0.11 -3.66
CA SER A 131 -9.17 0.65 -4.95
C SER A 131 -7.65 0.65 -5.05
N GLN A 132 -6.94 0.99 -3.96
CA GLN A 132 -5.48 0.97 -3.93
C GLN A 132 -4.92 -0.46 -4.01
N LEU A 133 -5.49 -1.41 -3.26
CA LEU A 133 -5.10 -2.82 -3.32
C LEU A 133 -5.38 -3.44 -4.70
N SER A 134 -6.48 -3.05 -5.34
CA SER A 134 -6.81 -3.48 -6.70
C SER A 134 -5.79 -2.97 -7.73
N ALA A 135 -5.35 -1.72 -7.60
CA ALA A 135 -4.30 -1.18 -8.45
C ALA A 135 -2.96 -1.92 -8.26
N LEU A 136 -2.60 -2.23 -7.01
CA LEU A 136 -1.41 -3.04 -6.70
C LEU A 136 -1.51 -4.45 -7.30
N GLU A 137 -2.67 -5.12 -7.17
CA GLU A 137 -2.91 -6.44 -7.76
C GLU A 137 -2.75 -6.42 -9.29
N LEU A 138 -3.22 -5.36 -9.95
CA LEU A 138 -3.09 -5.18 -11.40
C LEU A 138 -1.64 -4.97 -11.84
N ILE A 139 -0.90 -4.10 -11.15
CA ILE A 139 0.53 -3.87 -11.41
C ILE A 139 1.29 -5.19 -11.22
N TRP A 140 0.97 -5.94 -10.16
CA TRP A 140 1.56 -7.24 -9.92
C TRP A 140 1.23 -8.23 -11.04
N HIS A 141 -0.01 -8.21 -11.57
CA HIS A 141 -0.38 -9.01 -12.75
C HIS A 141 0.51 -8.75 -13.93
N LEU A 142 0.67 -7.47 -14.25
CA LEU A 142 1.43 -7.03 -15.38
C LEU A 142 2.88 -7.50 -15.25
N CYS A 143 3.47 -7.34 -14.07
CA CYS A 143 4.82 -7.84 -13.79
C CYS A 143 4.93 -9.37 -13.94
N GLU A 144 3.95 -10.14 -13.46
CA GLU A 144 3.94 -11.59 -13.65
C GLU A 144 3.91 -11.97 -15.14
N VAL A 145 3.05 -11.34 -15.94
CA VAL A 145 2.99 -11.58 -17.39
C VAL A 145 4.31 -11.18 -18.08
N LEU A 146 4.82 -9.98 -17.79
CA LEU A 146 5.98 -9.42 -18.45
C LEU A 146 7.29 -10.12 -18.10
N PHE A 147 7.47 -10.58 -16.86
CA PHE A 147 8.75 -11.12 -16.39
C PHE A 147 8.72 -12.63 -16.11
N LEU A 148 7.56 -13.18 -15.74
CA LEU A 148 7.43 -14.58 -15.37
C LEU A 148 6.68 -15.41 -16.41
N GLU A 149 5.94 -14.82 -17.37
CA GLU A 149 5.27 -15.58 -18.45
C GLU A 149 5.97 -15.41 -19.81
N SER A 150 6.33 -14.18 -20.19
CA SER A 150 6.92 -13.83 -21.50
C SER A 150 8.14 -14.67 -21.93
N LEU A 151 8.98 -15.13 -21.00
CA LEU A 151 10.16 -15.96 -21.34
C LEU A 151 9.81 -17.39 -21.81
N GLN A 152 8.53 -17.78 -21.87
CA GLN A 152 8.08 -19.03 -22.51
C GLN A 152 7.89 -18.91 -24.02
N SER A 153 7.77 -17.69 -24.56
CA SER A 153 7.54 -17.48 -25.99
C SER A 153 8.75 -17.85 -26.85
N GLU A 154 9.97 -17.78 -26.32
CA GLU A 154 11.18 -18.10 -27.10
C GLU A 154 11.37 -19.61 -27.29
N VAL A 155 10.96 -20.43 -26.32
CA VAL A 155 11.13 -21.90 -26.39
C VAL A 155 10.07 -22.55 -27.28
N PHE A 156 8.83 -22.04 -27.28
CA PHE A 156 7.77 -22.57 -28.15
C PHE A 156 7.94 -22.19 -29.63
N GLY A 157 8.64 -21.09 -29.94
CA GLY A 157 8.97 -20.71 -31.31
C GLY A 157 10.01 -21.64 -31.98
N GLY A 158 10.93 -22.23 -31.21
CA GLY A 158 11.97 -23.11 -31.75
C GLY A 158 11.44 -24.47 -32.22
N TYR A 159 10.54 -25.09 -31.44
CA TYR A 159 10.00 -26.42 -31.77
C TYR A 159 9.09 -26.43 -33.00
N PHE A 160 8.44 -25.31 -33.33
CA PHE A 160 7.58 -25.21 -34.52
C PHE A 160 8.40 -25.08 -35.82
N ILE A 161 9.57 -24.42 -35.75
CA ILE A 161 10.46 -24.26 -36.90
C ILE A 161 11.24 -25.56 -37.17
N GLU A 162 11.67 -26.28 -36.13
CA GLU A 162 12.41 -27.54 -36.28
C GLU A 162 11.49 -28.71 -36.74
N SER A 163 10.22 -28.69 -36.34
CA SER A 163 9.21 -29.64 -36.85
C SER A 163 8.83 -29.40 -38.31
N SER A 164 9.01 -28.19 -38.83
CA SER A 164 8.74 -27.86 -40.25
C SER A 164 9.93 -28.19 -41.17
N THR A 165 11.13 -28.41 -40.61
CA THR A 165 12.35 -28.68 -41.37
C THR A 165 12.62 -30.18 -41.55
N ASN A 166 12.08 -31.02 -40.66
CA ASN A 166 12.24 -32.49 -40.72
C ASN A 166 11.27 -33.23 -41.66
N TYR A 167 10.46 -32.51 -42.44
CA TYR A 167 9.61 -33.11 -43.49
C TYR A 167 10.21 -33.03 -44.91
N TYR A 168 11.47 -32.55 -45.05
CA TYR A 168 12.13 -32.35 -46.34
C TYR A 168 13.51 -33.05 -46.50
N THR A 169 13.73 -34.16 -45.79
CA THR A 169 14.83 -35.10 -46.05
C THR A 169 14.36 -36.53 -45.85
#